data_AF-A0A5W3EA17-F1
#
_entry.id   AF-A0A5W3EA17-F1
#
_cell.length_a   1.000
_cell.length_b   1.000
_cell.length_c   1.000
_cell.angle_alpha   90.00
_cell.angle_beta   90.00
_cell.angle_gamma   90.00
#
_symmetry.space_group_name_H-M   'P 1'
#
loop_
_entity.id
_entity.type
_entity.pdbx_description
1 polymer ?
#
loop_
_entity_poly.entity_id
_entity_poly.type
_entity_poly.pdbx_seq_one_letter_code
_entity_poly.pdbx_strand_id
1 'polypeptide(L)'
;MIQKSKEMVRLPEIINDLAFHASQVLIESMNIDSASAENAGQAIADRMMRNWGGQSIYFPKGISGRASERDYHIYSECDGRNYAELAKKYNLTLQWIYKIVKRVHTEKQHQRRML
;
A
#
# COMPACT_ATOMS: atom_id res chain seq x y z
N MET A 1 42.08 3.02 -26.25
CA MET A 1 40.94 3.78 -25.69
C MET A 1 40.28 2.88 -24.66
N ILE A 2 40.48 3.17 -23.37
CA ILE A 2 39.90 2.37 -22.28
C ILE A 2 38.43 2.78 -22.18
N GLN A 3 37.52 1.84 -22.44
CA GLN A 3 36.09 2.01 -22.25
C GLN A 3 35.88 2.38 -20.76
N LYS A 4 35.54 3.63 -20.48
CA LYS A 4 35.22 4.09 -19.12
C LYS A 4 34.05 3.23 -18.65
N SER A 5 34.28 2.39 -17.64
CA SER A 5 33.26 1.57 -17.00
C SER A 5 32.05 2.46 -16.72
N LYS A 6 30.87 2.02 -17.19
CA LYS A 6 29.60 2.71 -16.96
C LYS A 6 29.48 2.93 -15.44
N GLU A 7 29.68 4.16 -15.00
CA GLU A 7 29.68 4.53 -13.60
C GLU A 7 28.29 4.18 -13.08
N MET A 8 28.22 3.10 -12.29
CA MET A 8 26.97 2.58 -11.78
C MET A 8 26.55 3.56 -10.68
N VAL A 9 25.77 4.57 -11.04
CA VAL A 9 25.24 5.56 -10.11
C VAL A 9 24.55 4.79 -8.99
N ARG A 10 25.15 4.79 -7.80
CA ARG A 10 24.57 4.17 -6.61
C ARG A 10 23.40 5.03 -6.17
N LEU A 11 22.24 4.73 -6.72
CA LEU A 11 20.98 5.29 -6.25
C LEU A 11 20.75 4.85 -4.80
N PRO A 12 20.14 5.71 -3.97
CA PRO A 12 19.69 5.32 -2.65
C PRO A 12 18.82 4.06 -2.74
N GLU A 13 18.96 3.16 -1.76
CA GLU A 13 18.28 1.86 -1.73
C GLU A 13 16.76 1.99 -1.95
N ILE A 14 16.13 2.96 -1.27
CA ILE A 14 14.69 3.25 -1.41
C ILE A 14 14.24 3.55 -2.85
N ILE A 15 15.11 4.11 -3.68
CA ILE A 15 14.80 4.43 -5.08
C ILE A 15 14.91 3.18 -5.95
N ASN A 16 15.91 2.33 -5.71
CA ASN A 16 16.03 1.05 -6.38
C ASN A 16 14.85 0.13 -6.02
N ASP A 17 14.49 0.09 -4.73
CA ASP A 17 13.34 -0.67 -4.24
C ASP A 17 12.04 -0.18 -4.87
N LEU A 18 11.86 1.14 -5.00
CA LEU A 18 10.68 1.70 -5.66
C LEU A 18 10.60 1.26 -7.13
N ALA A 19 11.72 1.33 -7.87
CA ALA A 19 11.77 0.90 -9.27
C ALA A 19 11.45 -0.59 -9.41
N PHE A 20 12.03 -1.42 -8.54
CA PHE A 20 11.82 -2.86 -8.51
C PHE A 20 10.37 -3.21 -8.16
N HIS A 21 9.82 -2.68 -7.07
CA HIS A 21 8.44 -2.99 -6.68
C HIS A 21 7.41 -2.47 -7.68
N ALA A 22 7.66 -1.32 -8.31
CA ALA A 22 6.81 -0.84 -9.39
C ALA A 22 6.83 -1.81 -10.59
N SER A 23 7.99 -2.34 -10.98
CA SER A 23 8.06 -3.33 -12.08
C SER A 23 7.33 -4.62 -11.71
N GLN A 24 7.50 -5.14 -10.49
CA GLN A 24 6.79 -6.33 -10.03
C GLN A 24 5.27 -6.15 -10.09
N VAL A 25 4.74 -5.03 -9.61
CA VAL A 25 3.30 -4.75 -9.68
C VAL A 25 2.79 -4.73 -11.13
N LEU A 26 3.54 -4.15 -12.07
CA LEU A 26 3.17 -4.11 -13.49
C LEU A 26 3.16 -5.50 -14.12
N ILE A 27 4.10 -6.37 -13.75
CA ILE A 27 4.14 -7.76 -14.21
C ILE A 27 2.96 -8.53 -13.62
N GLU A 28 2.81 -8.50 -12.30
CA GLU A 28 1.83 -9.33 -11.57
C GLU A 28 0.38 -8.91 -11.81
N SER A 29 0.11 -7.60 -11.87
CA SER A 29 -1.26 -7.08 -11.92
C SER A 29 -1.73 -6.73 -13.33
N MET A 30 -0.79 -6.44 -14.25
CA MET A 30 -1.12 -5.98 -15.60
C MET A 30 -0.56 -6.89 -16.71
N ASN A 31 0.17 -7.95 -16.34
CA ASN A 31 0.79 -8.90 -17.28
C ASN A 31 1.68 -8.21 -18.34
N ILE A 32 2.38 -7.15 -17.94
CA ILE A 32 3.37 -6.45 -18.77
C ILE A 32 4.65 -7.29 -18.80
N ASP A 33 5.34 -7.34 -19.94
CA ASP A 33 6.60 -8.06 -20.06
C ASP A 33 7.71 -7.44 -19.17
N SER A 34 8.66 -8.26 -18.74
CA SER A 34 9.70 -7.84 -17.77
C SER A 34 10.48 -6.61 -18.24
N ALA A 35 10.86 -6.55 -19.52
CA ALA A 35 11.67 -5.45 -20.04
C ALA A 35 10.89 -4.14 -20.04
N SER A 36 9.63 -4.16 -20.48
CA SER A 36 8.76 -2.97 -20.43
C SER A 36 8.45 -2.56 -18.99
N ALA A 37 8.22 -3.52 -18.09
CA ALA A 37 7.92 -3.26 -16.69
C ALA A 37 9.12 -2.67 -15.93
N GLU A 38 10.34 -3.15 -16.18
CA GLU A 38 11.58 -2.62 -15.61
C GLU A 38 11.82 -1.18 -16.08
N ASN A 39 11.68 -0.92 -17.38
CA ASN A 39 11.80 0.43 -17.93
C ASN A 39 10.76 1.39 -17.31
N ALA A 40 9.51 0.94 -17.20
CA ALA A 40 8.45 1.72 -16.57
C ALA A 40 8.72 1.95 -15.07
N GLY A 41 9.18 0.93 -14.35
CA GLY A 41 9.58 1.02 -12.94
C GLY A 41 10.66 2.07 -12.71
N GLN A 42 11.71 2.07 -13.55
CA GLN A 42 12.76 3.09 -13.51
C GLN A 42 12.20 4.49 -13.78
N ALA A 43 11.35 4.64 -14.81
CA ALA A 43 10.73 5.93 -15.13
C ALA A 43 9.84 6.46 -13.99
N ILE A 44 9.14 5.57 -13.29
CA ILE A 44 8.34 5.89 -12.09
C ILE A 44 9.26 6.39 -10.98
N ALA A 45 10.34 5.66 -10.66
CA ALA A 45 11.29 6.04 -9.63
C ALA A 45 11.94 7.40 -9.91
N ASP A 46 12.36 7.64 -11.16
CA ASP A 46 12.91 8.91 -11.61
C ASP A 46 11.91 10.07 -11.46
N ARG A 47 10.64 9.82 -11.78
CA ARG A 47 9.58 10.82 -11.61
C ARG A 47 9.34 11.14 -10.13
N MET A 48 9.38 10.14 -9.25
CA MET A 48 9.18 10.36 -7.82
C MET A 48 10.35 11.12 -7.21
N MET A 49 11.60 10.81 -7.60
CA MET A 49 12.77 11.60 -7.19
C MET A 49 12.63 13.07 -7.58
N ARG A 50 12.18 13.38 -8.79
CA ARG A 50 12.02 14.78 -9.24
C ARG A 50 10.92 15.53 -8.49
N ASN A 51 9.82 14.86 -8.15
CA ASN A 51 8.66 15.53 -7.53
C ASN A 51 8.74 15.57 -6.01
N TRP A 52 9.37 14.57 -5.40
CA TRP A 52 9.37 14.37 -3.95
C TRP A 52 10.76 14.53 -3.33
N GLY A 53 11.82 14.58 -4.14
CA GLY A 53 13.18 14.83 -3.68
C GLY A 53 13.27 16.13 -2.87
N GLY A 54 13.97 16.08 -1.74
CA GLY A 54 14.10 17.21 -0.81
C GLY A 54 12.99 17.29 0.25
N GLN A 55 11.94 16.48 0.16
CA GLN A 55 10.89 16.41 1.18
C GLN A 55 11.21 15.34 2.24
N SER A 56 10.76 15.57 3.48
CA SER A 56 10.75 14.54 4.52
C SER A 56 9.44 13.74 4.42
N ILE A 57 9.53 12.51 3.90
CA ILE A 57 8.37 11.66 3.64
C ILE A 57 8.26 10.58 4.72
N TYR A 58 7.14 10.55 5.42
CA TYR A 58 6.79 9.50 6.36
C TYR A 58 5.88 8.45 5.71
N PHE A 59 6.26 7.17 5.77
CA PHE A 59 5.43 6.05 5.33
C PHE A 59 4.73 5.41 6.55
N PRO A 60 3.44 5.69 6.78
CA PRO A 60 2.70 5.12 7.90
C PRO A 60 2.56 3.60 7.74
N LYS A 61 2.98 2.83 8.76
CA LYS A 61 2.73 1.39 8.82
C LYS A 61 1.30 1.12 9.29
N GLY A 62 0.60 0.21 8.61
CA GLY A 62 -0.73 -0.26 9.02
C GLY A 62 -1.90 0.69 8.72
N ILE A 63 -1.67 1.77 7.97
CA ILE A 63 -2.73 2.61 7.41
C ILE A 63 -2.90 2.23 5.93
N SER A 64 -3.49 1.06 5.68
CA SER A 64 -4.08 0.80 4.37
C SER A 64 -5.31 1.71 4.24
N GLY A 65 -5.42 2.47 3.16
CA GLY A 65 -6.61 3.29 2.86
C GLY A 65 -7.89 2.44 2.73
N ARG A 66 -7.74 1.12 2.63
CA ARG A 66 -8.79 0.11 2.71
C ARG A 66 -8.67 -0.70 3.98
N ALA A 67 -9.79 -1.08 4.57
CA ALA A 67 -9.81 -2.08 5.63
C ALA A 67 -9.17 -3.41 5.16
N SER A 68 -8.49 -4.12 6.07
CA SER A 68 -8.00 -5.47 5.75
C SER A 68 -9.15 -6.47 5.64
N GLU A 69 -8.92 -7.64 5.05
CA GLU A 69 -9.91 -8.71 4.94
C GLU A 69 -10.47 -9.11 6.33
N ARG A 70 -9.62 -9.23 7.35
CA ARG A 70 -10.03 -9.45 8.74
C ARG A 70 -11.00 -8.38 9.23
N ASP A 71 -10.71 -7.12 8.91
CA ASP A 71 -11.52 -5.99 9.37
C ASP A 71 -12.91 -6.00 8.67
N TYR A 72 -12.97 -6.43 7.42
CA TYR A 72 -14.23 -6.69 6.71
C TYR A 72 -15.04 -7.83 7.33
N HIS A 73 -14.38 -8.93 7.74
CA HIS A 73 -15.03 -10.02 8.47
C HIS A 73 -15.59 -9.56 9.81
N ILE A 74 -14.80 -8.85 10.62
CA ILE A 74 -15.25 -8.27 11.90
C ILE A 74 -16.47 -7.37 11.68
N TYR A 75 -16.46 -6.53 10.63
CA TYR A 75 -17.62 -5.68 10.31
C TYR A 75 -18.85 -6.49 9.89
N SER A 76 -18.69 -7.57 9.13
CA SER A 76 -19.81 -8.43 8.70
C SER A 76 -20.46 -9.22 9.84
N GLU A 77 -19.67 -9.57 10.87
CA GLU A 77 -20.17 -10.26 12.06
C GLU A 77 -20.73 -9.31 13.14
N CYS A 78 -20.54 -8.00 12.97
CA CYS A 78 -20.99 -7.02 13.95
C CYS A 78 -22.49 -6.73 13.81
N ASP A 79 -23.25 -7.02 14.86
CA ASP A 79 -24.69 -6.74 14.95
C ASP A 79 -25.00 -5.39 15.64
N GLY A 80 -23.96 -4.65 16.02
CA GLY A 80 -24.04 -3.38 16.75
C GLY A 80 -24.21 -3.51 18.26
N ARG A 81 -24.18 -4.73 18.82
CA ARG A 81 -24.27 -5.00 20.27
C ARG A 81 -23.18 -5.96 20.76
N ASN A 82 -22.62 -6.78 19.87
CA ASN A 82 -21.65 -7.84 20.17
C ASN A 82 -20.16 -7.41 20.21
N TYR A 83 -19.85 -6.12 20.37
CA TYR A 83 -18.46 -5.61 20.32
C TYR A 83 -17.49 -6.31 21.31
N ALA A 84 -17.96 -6.65 22.51
CA ALA A 84 -17.16 -7.33 23.52
C ALA A 84 -16.87 -8.81 23.15
N GLU A 85 -17.80 -9.46 22.46
CA GLU A 85 -17.63 -10.83 21.97
C GLU A 85 -16.63 -10.86 20.81
N LEU A 86 -16.74 -9.91 19.87
CA LEU A 86 -15.78 -9.73 18.78
C LEU A 86 -14.37 -9.44 19.30
N ALA A 87 -14.24 -8.61 20.34
CA ALA A 87 -12.95 -8.32 20.96
C ALA A 87 -12.27 -9.61 21.47
N LYS A 88 -13.03 -10.49 22.14
CA LYS A 88 -12.53 -11.80 22.58
C LYS A 88 -12.21 -12.73 21.41
N LYS A 89 -13.13 -12.86 20.44
CA LYS A 89 -12.99 -13.76 19.28
C LYS A 89 -11.73 -13.47 18.46
N TYR A 90 -11.43 -12.19 18.24
CA TYR A 90 -10.31 -11.76 17.39
C TYR A 90 -9.05 -11.39 18.17
N ASN A 91 -9.04 -11.58 19.49
CA ASN A 91 -7.94 -11.17 20.38
C ASN A 91 -7.53 -9.70 20.16
N LEU A 92 -8.53 -8.81 20.17
CA LEU A 92 -8.36 -7.36 20.00
C LEU A 92 -8.97 -6.62 21.19
N THR A 93 -8.51 -5.40 21.42
CA THR A 93 -9.16 -4.53 22.41
C THR A 93 -10.53 -4.06 21.91
N LEU A 94 -11.46 -3.80 22.83
CA LEU A 94 -12.78 -3.26 22.51
C LEU A 94 -12.70 -1.95 21.70
N GLN A 95 -11.76 -1.08 22.05
CA GLN A 95 -11.50 0.17 21.32
C GLN A 95 -11.06 -0.06 19.87
N TRP A 96 -10.29 -1.12 19.62
CA TRP A 96 -9.89 -1.50 18.28
C TRP A 96 -11.06 -2.01 17.45
N ILE A 97 -11.97 -2.81 18.03
CA ILE A 97 -13.19 -3.23 17.34
C ILE A 97 -14.03 -2.02 16.93
N TYR A 98 -14.23 -1.03 17.81
CA TYR A 98 -14.94 0.21 17.46
C TYR A 98 -14.30 0.95 16.29
N LYS A 99 -12.96 1.09 16.30
CA LYS A 99 -12.22 1.73 15.20
C LYS A 99 -12.39 0.98 13.88
N ILE A 100 -12.31 -0.36 13.91
CA ILE A 100 -12.51 -1.22 12.75
C ILE A 100 -13.91 -1.03 12.18
N VAL A 101 -14.94 -1.17 13.01
CA VAL A 101 -16.34 -1.07 12.58
C VAL A 101 -16.62 0.32 11.99
N LYS A 102 -16.18 1.39 12.66
CA LYS A 102 -16.34 2.77 12.17
C LYS A 102 -15.67 2.99 10.82
N ARG A 103 -14.43 2.50 10.65
CA ARG A 103 -13.66 2.66 9.41
C ARG A 103 -14.34 1.94 8.24
N VAL A 104 -14.68 0.65 8.41
CA VAL A 104 -15.33 -0.15 7.36
C VAL A 104 -16.70 0.41 7.00
N HIS A 105 -17.47 0.89 8.00
CA HIS A 105 -18.75 1.55 7.74
C HIS A 105 -18.57 2.78 6.84
N THR A 106 -17.61 3.64 7.19
CA THR A 106 -17.32 4.86 6.44
C THR A 106 -16.90 4.54 5.00
N GLU A 107 -16.00 3.57 4.83
CA GLU A 107 -15.54 3.08 3.53
C GLU A 107 -16.71 2.57 2.66
N LYS A 108 -17.60 1.73 3.20
CA LYS A 108 -18.78 1.24 2.47
C LYS A 108 -19.78 2.34 2.12
N GLN A 109 -19.96 3.34 2.99
CA GLN A 109 -20.82 4.49 2.70
C GLN A 109 -20.26 5.35 1.56
N HIS A 110 -18.95 5.58 1.56
CA HIS A 110 -18.28 6.28 0.45
C HIS A 110 -18.44 5.51 -0.87
N GLN A 111 -18.22 4.19 -0.86
CA GLN A 111 -18.37 3.36 -2.05
C GLN A 111 -19.78 3.39 -2.64
N ARG A 112 -20.83 3.39 -1.79
CA ARG A 112 -22.23 3.46 -2.21
C ARG A 112 -22.62 4.80 -2.85
N ARG A 113 -21.96 5.90 -2.46
CA ARG A 113 -22.25 7.24 -2.97
C ARG A 113 -21.60 7.54 -4.33
N MET A 114 -20.64 6.72 -4.74
CA MET A 114 -19.91 6.85 -6.01
C MET A 114 -20.49 5.96 -7.13
N LEU A 115 -21.54 5.19 -6.82
CA LEU A 115 -22.36 4.42 -7.77
C LEU A 115 -23.66 5.18 -8.04
#